data_AF-A0A1C4C4X6-F1
#
_entry.id   AF-A0A1C4C4X6-F1
#
_cell.length_a   1.000
_cell.length_b   1.000
_cell.length_c   1.000
_cell.angle_alpha   90.00
_cell.angle_beta   90.00
_cell.angle_gamma   90.00
#
_symmetry.space_group_name_H-M   'P 1'
#
loop_
_entity.id
_entity.type
_entity.pdbx_description
1 polymer ?
#
loop_
_entity_poly.entity_id
_entity_poly.type
_entity_poly.pdbx_seq_one_letter_code
_entity_poly.pdbx_strand_id
1 'polypeptide(L)' 'MVKYTLVLNGRHNGPTINFLPIEPQVGQLLHTADPKSPYYLIECITQSIDDEFVELHVKKFENKLSAVNRVNGFY' A
#
# COMPACT_ATOMS: atom_id res chain seq x y z
N MET A 1 -7.71 -2.82 17.12
CA MET A 1 -7.80 -3.07 15.66
C MET A 1 -6.94 -2.01 14.99
N VAL A 2 -5.84 -2.41 14.35
CA VAL A 2 -4.85 -1.49 13.78
C VAL A 2 -5.44 -0.80 12.55
N LYS A 3 -5.30 0.52 12.47
CA LYS A 3 -5.75 1.31 11.31
C LYS A 3 -4.59 1.50 10.34
N TYR A 4 -4.79 1.21 9.06
CA TYR A 4 -3.77 1.44 8.04
C TYR A 4 -4.10 2.70 7.22
N THR A 5 -3.11 3.54 6.99
CA THR A 5 -3.26 4.74 6.14
C THR A 5 -2.27 4.67 5.00
N LEU A 6 -2.73 4.87 3.76
CA LEU A 6 -1.85 4.97 2.61
C LEU A 6 -1.25 6.38 2.49
N VAL A 7 0.08 6.43 2.46
CA VAL A 7 0.84 7.66 2.24
C VAL A 7 1.43 7.63 0.83
N LEU A 8 0.96 8.52 -0.03
CA LEU A 8 1.48 8.68 -1.39
C LEU A 8 2.32 9.96 -1.48
N ASN A 9 3.58 9.84 -1.89
CA ASN A 9 4.50 10.98 -2.04
C ASN A 9 4.56 11.86 -0.77
N GLY A 10 4.58 11.23 0.42
CA GLY A 10 4.60 11.93 1.71
C GLY A 10 3.30 12.63 2.09
N ARG A 11 2.21 12.42 1.34
CA ARG A 11 0.87 12.95 1.64
C ARG A 11 -0.10 11.83 1.97
N HIS A 12 -0.92 12.05 2.98
CA HIS A 12 -2.02 11.14 3.32
C HIS A 12 -3.09 11.34 2.26
N ASN A 13 -3.06 10.50 1.23
CA ASN A 13 -3.81 10.68 -0.01
C ASN A 13 -4.72 9.48 -0.30
N GLY A 14 -4.81 8.52 0.61
CA GLY A 14 -5.62 7.33 0.43
C GLY A 14 -6.74 7.21 1.46
N PRO A 15 -7.73 6.35 1.16
CA PRO A 15 -8.70 5.93 2.17
C PRO A 15 -7.95 5.27 3.33
N THR A 16 -8.39 5.51 4.56
CA THR A 16 -7.99 4.69 5.70
C THR A 16 -8.45 3.26 5.40
N ILE A 17 -7.48 2.36 5.24
CA ILE A 17 -7.74 0.94 5.07
C ILE A 17 -7.93 0.39 6.47
N ASN A 18 -9.19 0.19 6.85
CA ASN A 18 -9.53 -0.32 8.18
C ASN A 18 -9.18 -1.81 8.34
N PHE A 19 -8.91 -2.51 7.24
CA PHE A 19 -8.58 -3.93 7.29
C PHE A 19 -7.69 -4.34 6.11
N LEU A 20 -6.53 -4.91 6.42
CA LEU A 20 -5.74 -5.71 5.50
C LEU A 20 -5.87 -7.18 5.93
N PRO A 21 -6.11 -8.12 5.00
CA PRO A 21 -6.31 -9.54 5.32
C PRO A 21 -5.05 -10.22 5.88
N ILE A 22 -3.89 -9.62 5.64
CA ILE A 22 -2.57 -10.08 6.06
C ILE A 22 -1.79 -8.84 6.51
N GLU A 23 -0.89 -9.00 7.47
CA GLU A 23 0.03 -7.97 7.89
C GLU A 23 0.85 -7.45 6.69
N PRO A 24 0.83 -6.14 6.41
CA PRO A 24 1.53 -5.58 5.27
C PRO A 24 3.05 -5.72 5.40
N GLN A 25 3.72 -5.97 4.28
CA GLN A 25 5.19 -6.04 4.23
C GLN A 25 5.76 -5.12 3.16
N VAL A 26 6.97 -4.60 3.40
CA VAL A 26 7.71 -3.83 2.38
C VAL A 26 7.96 -4.72 1.17
N GLY A 27 7.76 -4.17 -0.04
CA GLY A 27 7.82 -4.92 -1.30
C GLY A 27 6.49 -5.59 -1.68
N GLN A 28 5.52 -5.66 -0.77
CA GLN A 28 4.19 -6.18 -1.09
C GLN A 28 3.41 -5.20 -1.95
N LEU A 29 2.57 -5.77 -2.83
CA LEU A 29 1.74 -5.01 -3.74
C LEU A 29 0.27 -5.14 -3.36
N LEU A 30 -0.34 -4.01 -3.01
CA LEU A 30 -1.74 -3.89 -2.66
C LEU A 30 -2.56 -3.55 -3.91
N HIS A 31 -3.70 -4.20 -4.04
CA HIS A 31 -4.68 -3.93 -5.10
C HIS A 31 -6.08 -4.22 -4.57
N THR A 32 -7.08 -3.57 -5.14
CA THR A 32 -8.48 -3.87 -4.84
C THR A 32 -8.99 -4.94 -5.81
N ALA A 33 -10.18 -5.49 -5.54
CA ALA A 33 -10.83 -6.44 -6.43
C ALA A 33 -11.27 -5.80 -7.78
N ASP A 34 -11.34 -4.46 -7.85
CA ASP A 34 -11.66 -3.77 -9.10
C ASP A 34 -10.41 -3.69 -10.00
N PRO A 35 -10.43 -4.33 -11.19
CA PRO A 35 -9.28 -4.34 -12.09
C PRO A 35 -8.94 -2.96 -12.67
N LYS A 36 -9.84 -1.97 -12.58
CA LYS A 36 -9.58 -0.58 -13.00
C LYS A 36 -8.93 0.26 -11.90
N SER A 37 -8.89 -0.25 -10.68
CA SER A 37 -8.26 0.45 -9.58
C SER A 37 -6.74 0.39 -9.67
N PRO A 38 -6.05 1.42 -9.18
CA PRO A 38 -4.60 1.46 -9.16
C PRO A 38 -4.01 0.40 -8.22
N TYR A 39 -2.75 0.07 -8.48
CA TYR A 39 -1.93 -0.82 -7.68
C TYR A 39 -0.99 0.02 -6.80
N TYR A 40 -0.67 -0.46 -5.60
CA TYR A 40 0.18 0.25 -4.64
C TYR A 40 1.28 -0.66 -4.13
N LEU A 41 2.54 -0.34 -4.42
CA LEU A 41 3.69 -1.03 -3.82
C LEU A 41 4.05 -0.39 -2.50
N ILE A 42 4.18 -1.18 -1.43
CA ILE A 42 4.66 -0.71 -0.14
C ILE A 42 6.18 -0.53 -0.20
N GLU A 43 6.64 0.70 -0.05
CA GLU A 43 8.06 1.05 -0.03
C GLU A 43 8.59 1.18 1.40
N CYS A 44 7.75 1.62 2.34
CA CYS A 44 8.09 1.76 3.75
C CYS A 44 6.84 1.60 4.62
N ILE A 45 7.03 1.09 5.83
CA ILE A 45 5.99 0.95 6.85
C ILE A 45 6.48 1.72 8.07
N THR A 46 5.66 2.66 8.54
CA THR A 46 5.91 3.42 9.76
C THR A 46 4.75 3.18 10.71
N GLN A 47 5.08 2.92 11.98
CA GLN A 47 4.10 2.69 13.03
C GLN A 47 4.13 3.89 13.96
N SER A 48 2.94 4.38 14.36
CA SER A 48 2.86 5.44 15.35
C SER A 48 3.28 4.93 16.73
N ILE A 49 3.81 5.83 17.55
CA ILE A 49 4.39 5.53 18.87
C ILE A 49 3.36 4.88 19.83
N ASP A 50 2.07 5.15 19.63
CA ASP A 50 0.97 4.64 20.44
C ASP A 50 0.22 3.45 19.81
N ASP A 51 0.77 2.84 18.74
CA ASP A 51 0.18 1.72 17.99
C ASP A 51 -1.23 2.00 17.41
N GLU A 52 -1.67 3.26 17.41
CA GLU A 52 -3.01 3.63 16.98
C GLU A 52 -3.18 3.52 15.45
N PHE A 53 -2.11 3.74 14.70
CA PHE A 53 -2.13 3.67 13.24
C PHE A 53 -0.78 3.25 12.65
N VAL A 54 -0.87 2.54 11.52
CA VAL A 54 0.25 2.15 10.68
C VAL A 54 0.14 2.89 9.35
N GLU A 55 1.20 3.59 8.99
CA GLU A 55 1.32 4.29 7.73
C GLU A 55 2.06 3.40 6.73
N LEU A 56 1.43 3.19 5.59
CA LEU A 56 2.00 2.46 4.47
C LEU A 56 2.40 3.48 3.42
N HIS A 57 3.69 3.76 3.35
CA HIS A 57 4.26 4.60 2.31
C HIS A 57 4.29 3.80 1.03
N VAL A 58 3.48 4.23 0.05
CA VAL A 58 3.24 3.47 -1.16
C VAL A 58 3.57 4.25 -2.42
N LYS A 59 4.03 3.49 -3.41
CA LYS A 59 4.15 3.93 -4.79
C LYS A 59 2.95 3.45 -5.59
N LYS A 60 2.24 4.40 -6.21
CA LYS A 60 1.07 4.13 -7.04
C LYS A 60 1.48 3.73 -8.46
N PHE A 61 0.79 2.73 -8.98
CA PHE A 61 0.83 2.25 -10.36
C PHE A 61 -0.58 2.29 -10.94
N GLU A 62 -0.71 2.71 -12.20
CA GLU A 62 -2.03 2.89 -12.82
C GLU A 62 -2.72 1.55 -13.11
N ASN A 63 -1.94 0.51 -13.36
CA ASN A 63 -2.44 -0.83 -13.71
C ASN A 63 -1.40 -1.91 -13.39
N LYS A 64 -1.85 -3.17 -13.44
CA LYS A 64 -1.02 -4.35 -13.17
C LYS A 64 0.26 -4.36 -14.00
N LEU A 65 0.16 -4.08 -15.31
CA LEU A 65 1.29 -4.12 -16.23
C LEU A 65 2.39 -3.13 -15.81
N SER A 66 2.00 -1.90 -15.45
CA SER A 66 2.94 -0.89 -14.98
C SER A 66 3.62 -1.27 -13.66
N ALA A 67 2.91 -1.98 -12.78
CA ALA A 67 3.48 -2.51 -11.55
C ALA A 67 4.48 -3.64 -11.82
N VAL A 68 4.10 -4.64 -12.62
CA VAL A 68 4.96 -5.78 -13.02
C VAL A 68 6.26 -5.31 -13.64
N ASN A 69 6.19 -4.36 -14.57
CA ASN A 69 7.37 -3.86 -15.30
C ASN A 69 8.35 -3.07 -14.43
N ARG A 70 7.89 -2.55 -13.28
CA ARG A 70 8.69 -1.68 -12.40
C ARG A 70 9.09 -2.36 -11.09
N VAL A 71 8.45 -3.47 -10.74
CA VAL A 71 8.73 -4.25 -9.53
C VAL A 71 9.38 -5.56 -9.97
N ASN A 72 10.70 -5.63 -9.81
CA ASN A 72 11.45 -6.85 -10.09
C ASN A 72 10.99 -7.97 -9.13
N GLY A 73 10.50 -9.09 -9.67
CA GLY A 73 10.00 -10.22 -8.87
C GLY A 73 8.47 -10.41 -8.87
N PHE A 74 7.75 -9.76 -9.78
CA PHE A 74 6.33 -10.03 -10.00
C PHE A 74 6.15 -11.37 -10.75
N TYR A 75 5.98 -12.46 -10.02
CA TYR A 75 5.63 -13.79 -10.54
C TYR A 75 4.37 -14.31 -9.86
#